data_AF-A0A2W5R2T7-F1
#
_entry.id   AF-A0A2W5R2T7-F1
#
_cell.length_a   1.000
_cell.length_b   1.000
_cell.length_c   1.000
_cell.angle_alpha   90.00
_cell.angle_beta   90.00
_cell.angle_gamma   90.00
#
_symmetry.space_group_name_H-M   'P 1'
#
loop_
_entity.id
_entity.type
_entity.pdbx_description
1 polymer ?
#
loop_
_entity_poly.entity_id
_entity_poly.type
_entity_poly.pdbx_seq_one_letter_code
_entity_poly.pdbx_strand_id
1 'polypeptide(L)'
;MMRRVLLLALGLLFLTGPAFAQPAPGFVRAEGTSFVRPDGSTYKIKGMSFGNWLLPEGYMFKFKVQRSPREIEDVIEYLAGPETAAQFWKDFRDVYVREEDFAFLQAAGFTTVRVPLHWKFFLDPKDPSKIDPNGEGWALIDRAIGWAKAHDIKLILDIHAAPGGQTGVNHDDGVGYPLTFYVPEFQRRTITLWRAIAARYKDETTVLAYDLLNEPISPYHDVDYLNPRLEPLYQKIAEAIREVDPNHPIILAAAQWSTNFGVFGPPFADNLGYTYHKFWASPERREVQDYVNFANRWGVPIFLGETGELTDEWNAKYRAMNERFNIGWSFWTYKNLDSRSTVSSITKPEGWDAIAAFGSVPRAQWDSMPKPSREAVAATLAAYIENAKFANTTVNRGYVASLGLKAP
;
A
#
# COMPACT_ATOMS: atom_id res chain seq x y z
N MET A 1 -59.85 -54.77 -26.95
CA MET A 1 -58.81 -54.60 -25.89
C MET A 1 -57.93 -53.40 -26.26
N MET A 2 -58.27 -52.20 -25.77
CA MET A 2 -57.48 -50.98 -26.00
C MET A 2 -56.34 -50.92 -24.98
N ARG A 3 -55.08 -50.94 -25.42
CA ARG A 3 -53.92 -50.58 -24.59
C ARG A 3 -53.63 -49.08 -24.76
N ARG A 4 -53.87 -48.31 -23.70
CA ARG A 4 -53.40 -46.92 -23.59
C ARG A 4 -51.91 -46.94 -23.24
N VAL A 5 -51.09 -46.27 -24.04
CA VAL A 5 -49.69 -45.96 -23.71
C VAL A 5 -49.67 -44.57 -23.10
N LEU A 6 -49.33 -44.45 -21.82
CA LEU A 6 -48.98 -43.16 -21.20
C LEU A 6 -47.52 -42.84 -21.55
N LEU A 7 -47.30 -41.73 -22.25
CA LEU A 7 -45.99 -41.09 -22.38
C LEU A 7 -45.81 -40.12 -21.21
N LEU A 8 -44.92 -40.44 -20.27
CA LEU A 8 -44.41 -39.48 -19.29
C LEU A 8 -43.37 -38.59 -19.98
N ALA A 9 -43.67 -37.30 -20.13
CA ALA A 9 -42.69 -36.29 -20.49
C ALA A 9 -41.91 -35.89 -19.23
N LEU A 10 -40.63 -36.30 -19.14
CA LEU A 10 -39.70 -35.76 -18.14
C LEU A 10 -39.23 -34.38 -18.64
N GLY A 11 -39.74 -33.31 -18.04
CA GLY A 11 -39.19 -31.98 -18.22
C GLY A 11 -37.88 -31.84 -17.45
N LEU A 12 -36.75 -31.72 -18.16
CA LEU A 12 -35.49 -31.27 -17.57
C LEU A 12 -35.61 -29.78 -17.23
N LEU A 13 -35.83 -29.46 -15.96
CA LEU A 13 -35.58 -28.14 -15.41
C LEU A 13 -34.06 -27.95 -15.33
N PHE A 14 -33.50 -27.18 -16.26
CA PHE A 14 -32.18 -26.60 -16.09
C PHE A 14 -32.27 -25.56 -14.97
N LEU A 15 -31.79 -25.93 -13.78
CA LEU A 15 -31.45 -24.99 -12.73
C LEU A 15 -30.28 -24.15 -13.25
N THR A 16 -30.57 -22.97 -13.81
CA THR A 16 -29.55 -21.95 -14.06
C THR A 16 -29.03 -21.52 -12.69
N GLY A 17 -27.80 -21.94 -12.36
CA GLY A 17 -27.05 -21.34 -11.26
C GLY A 17 -26.95 -19.82 -11.45
N PRO A 18 -26.65 -19.04 -10.40
CA PRO A 18 -26.45 -17.60 -10.54
C PRO A 18 -25.40 -17.36 -11.63
N ALA A 19 -25.81 -16.69 -12.71
CA ALA A 19 -24.88 -16.25 -13.73
C ALA A 19 -23.95 -15.23 -13.07
N PHE A 20 -22.71 -15.63 -12.80
CA PHE A 20 -21.66 -14.67 -12.45
C PHE A 20 -21.58 -13.69 -13.62
N ALA A 21 -21.90 -12.42 -13.35
CA ALA A 21 -21.81 -11.38 -14.35
C ALA A 21 -20.41 -11.42 -14.97
N GLN A 22 -20.34 -11.47 -16.30
CA GLN A 22 -19.05 -11.34 -16.95
C GLN A 22 -18.43 -10.00 -16.52
N PRO A 23 -17.16 -10.00 -16.11
CA PRO A 23 -16.57 -8.80 -15.58
C PRO A 23 -16.53 -7.67 -16.62
N ALA A 24 -16.66 -6.42 -16.17
CA ALA A 24 -16.72 -5.28 -17.07
C ALA A 24 -15.43 -5.15 -17.93
N PRO A 25 -15.53 -4.72 -19.20
CA PRO A 25 -14.36 -4.48 -20.04
C PRO A 25 -13.52 -3.32 -19.48
N GLY A 26 -12.20 -3.38 -19.65
CA GLY A 26 -11.28 -2.28 -19.28
C GLY A 26 -10.40 -2.53 -18.04
N PHE A 27 -10.69 -3.56 -17.25
CA PHE A 27 -9.92 -3.89 -16.04
C PHE A 27 -8.77 -4.86 -16.32
N VAL A 28 -7.65 -4.67 -15.61
CA VAL A 28 -6.61 -5.69 -15.49
C VAL A 28 -7.14 -6.84 -14.63
N ARG A 29 -6.76 -8.09 -14.97
CA ARG A 29 -7.17 -9.30 -14.26
C ARG A 29 -5.98 -10.15 -13.85
N ALA A 30 -6.12 -10.89 -12.75
CA ALA A 30 -5.20 -11.97 -12.42
C ALA A 30 -5.61 -13.23 -13.20
N GLU A 31 -4.74 -13.67 -14.12
CA GLU A 31 -4.94 -14.85 -14.95
C GLU A 31 -3.65 -15.66 -15.03
N GLY A 32 -3.71 -16.93 -14.59
CA GLY A 32 -2.53 -17.75 -14.41
C GLY A 32 -1.50 -17.02 -13.54
N THR A 33 -0.24 -17.01 -13.95
CA THR A 33 0.84 -16.35 -13.19
C THR A 33 1.05 -14.88 -13.54
N SER A 34 0.06 -14.21 -14.15
CA SER A 34 0.20 -12.84 -14.66
C SER A 34 -0.98 -11.95 -14.33
N PHE A 35 -0.70 -10.65 -14.20
CA PHE A 35 -1.72 -9.61 -14.39
C PHE A 35 -1.88 -9.37 -15.90
N VAL A 36 -3.10 -9.39 -16.41
CA VAL A 36 -3.42 -9.36 -17.84
C VAL A 36 -4.32 -8.17 -18.15
N ARG A 37 -3.98 -7.41 -19.19
CA ARG A 37 -4.77 -6.29 -19.70
C ARG A 37 -6.03 -6.78 -20.43
N PRO A 38 -7.02 -5.91 -20.66
CA PRO A 38 -8.20 -6.26 -21.46
C PRO A 38 -7.91 -6.77 -22.88
N ASP A 39 -6.76 -6.41 -23.45
CA ASP A 39 -6.32 -6.87 -24.78
C ASP A 39 -5.60 -8.23 -24.76
N GLY A 40 -5.51 -8.88 -23.60
CA GLY A 40 -4.83 -10.16 -23.40
C GLY A 40 -3.31 -10.05 -23.19
N SER A 41 -2.73 -8.85 -23.26
CA SER A 41 -1.30 -8.66 -23.00
C SER A 41 -0.97 -8.63 -21.50
N THR A 42 0.22 -9.10 -21.11
CA THR A 42 0.65 -9.04 -19.71
C THR A 42 0.86 -7.60 -19.24
N TYR A 43 0.16 -7.19 -18.19
CA TYR A 43 0.44 -5.95 -17.46
C TYR A 43 1.68 -6.12 -16.57
N LYS A 44 2.76 -5.40 -16.90
CA LYS A 44 4.01 -5.41 -16.13
C LYS A 44 3.98 -4.29 -15.11
N ILE A 45 3.96 -4.64 -13.83
CA ILE A 45 4.07 -3.69 -12.73
C ILE A 45 5.53 -3.22 -12.65
N LYS A 46 5.76 -1.95 -12.99
CA LYS A 46 6.99 -1.19 -12.74
C LYS A 46 6.61 -0.06 -11.79
N GLY A 47 6.62 -0.42 -10.52
CA GLY A 47 5.96 0.27 -9.45
C GLY A 47 6.88 1.16 -8.63
N MET A 48 6.29 2.18 -8.03
CA MET A 48 6.90 2.97 -6.98
C MET A 48 5.88 3.20 -5.87
N SER A 49 6.29 3.01 -4.62
CA SER A 49 5.42 3.26 -3.48
C SER A 49 5.48 4.73 -3.06
N PHE A 50 4.31 5.36 -2.89
CA PHE A 50 4.18 6.68 -2.28
C PHE A 50 4.21 6.61 -0.76
N GLY A 51 5.26 5.98 -0.24
CA GLY A 51 5.54 5.95 1.19
C GLY A 51 5.70 7.36 1.76
N ASN A 52 5.49 7.47 3.06
CA ASN A 52 5.51 8.73 3.82
C ASN A 52 4.37 9.71 3.55
N TRP A 53 3.60 9.55 2.47
CA TRP A 53 2.58 10.54 2.08
C TRP A 53 1.33 10.50 2.97
N LEU A 54 0.57 9.41 2.90
CA LEU A 54 -0.60 9.16 3.77
C LEU A 54 -0.26 8.22 4.93
N LEU A 55 1.00 7.84 5.05
CA LEU A 55 1.51 7.02 6.13
C LEU A 55 2.95 7.43 6.40
N PRO A 56 3.17 8.44 7.26
CA PRO A 56 4.51 8.92 7.59
C PRO A 56 5.30 7.91 8.42
N GLU A 57 6.58 7.75 8.13
CA GLU A 57 7.49 6.86 8.86
C GLU A 57 8.68 7.64 9.43
N GLY A 58 9.01 7.38 10.70
CA GLY A 58 9.93 8.25 11.45
C GLY A 58 11.33 8.36 10.83
N TYR A 59 11.85 7.26 10.27
CA TYR A 59 13.17 7.26 9.64
C TYR A 59 13.24 8.23 8.44
N MET A 60 12.11 8.46 7.76
CA MET A 60 12.00 9.39 6.63
C MET A 60 11.95 10.85 7.06
N PHE A 61 11.70 11.10 8.35
CA PHE A 61 11.87 12.40 9.00
C PHE A 61 13.21 12.51 9.78
N LYS A 62 14.08 11.50 9.66
CA LYS A 62 15.34 11.32 10.40
C LYS A 62 15.17 11.12 11.91
N PHE A 63 14.00 10.64 12.32
CA PHE A 63 13.73 10.26 13.71
C PHE A 63 14.26 8.85 13.98
N LYS A 64 14.86 8.64 15.16
CA LYS A 64 15.42 7.34 15.57
C LYS A 64 14.51 6.56 16.53
N VAL A 65 13.66 7.27 17.26
CA VAL A 65 12.82 6.70 18.33
C VAL A 65 11.35 6.78 17.98
N GLN A 66 10.85 7.96 17.60
CA GLN A 66 9.45 8.15 17.18
C GLN A 66 9.30 7.65 15.75
N ARG A 67 8.52 6.60 15.53
CA ARG A 67 8.50 5.83 14.28
C ARG A 67 7.13 5.71 13.63
N SER A 68 6.06 5.67 14.42
CA SER A 68 4.69 5.56 13.89
C SER A 68 4.13 6.92 13.45
N PRO A 69 3.11 6.95 12.57
CA PRO A 69 2.42 8.18 12.22
C PRO A 69 2.01 9.05 13.42
N ARG A 70 1.38 8.45 14.45
CA ARG A 70 0.99 9.16 15.68
C ARG A 70 2.18 9.72 16.43
N GLU A 71 3.25 8.95 16.58
CA GLU A 71 4.46 9.39 17.29
C GLU A 71 5.14 10.56 16.58
N ILE A 72 5.14 10.56 15.24
CA ILE A 72 5.67 11.67 14.43
C ILE A 72 4.75 12.90 14.57
N GLU A 73 3.42 12.71 14.51
CA GLU A 73 2.44 13.76 14.73
C GLU A 73 2.61 14.42 16.12
N ASP A 74 2.81 13.62 17.16
CA ASP A 74 3.06 14.07 18.53
C ASP A 74 4.33 14.95 18.62
N VAL A 75 5.41 14.60 17.92
CA VAL A 75 6.65 15.41 17.88
C VAL A 75 6.38 16.79 17.30
N ILE A 76 5.71 16.82 16.14
CA ILE A 76 5.41 18.07 15.44
C ILE A 76 4.46 18.93 16.26
N GLU A 77 3.39 18.35 16.82
CA GLU A 77 2.44 19.06 17.67
C GLU A 77 3.11 19.63 18.93
N TYR A 78 3.93 18.83 19.61
CA TYR A 78 4.60 19.28 20.83
C TYR A 78 5.51 20.49 20.57
N LEU A 79 6.27 20.46 19.47
CA LEU A 79 7.22 21.52 19.12
C LEU A 79 6.54 22.76 18.54
N ALA A 80 5.56 22.59 17.65
CA ALA A 80 4.97 23.68 16.88
C ALA A 80 3.67 24.25 17.48
N GLY A 81 3.02 23.50 18.37
CA GLY A 81 1.65 23.75 18.81
C GLY A 81 0.59 23.18 17.85
N PRO A 82 -0.65 22.97 18.33
CA PRO A 82 -1.68 22.22 17.61
C PRO A 82 -2.10 22.88 16.29
N GLU A 83 -2.22 24.21 16.25
CA GLU A 83 -2.64 24.93 15.03
C GLU A 83 -1.59 24.82 13.91
N THR A 84 -0.32 25.10 14.22
CA THR A 84 0.79 25.00 13.27
C THR A 84 0.98 23.55 12.79
N ALA A 85 0.87 22.58 13.70
CA ALA A 85 1.00 21.17 13.34
C ALA A 85 -0.13 20.70 12.42
N ALA A 86 -1.39 21.06 12.72
CA ALA A 86 -2.52 20.76 11.86
C ALA A 86 -2.35 21.35 10.45
N GLN A 87 -1.89 22.60 10.36
CA GLN A 87 -1.61 23.25 9.09
C GLN A 87 -0.46 22.57 8.34
N PHE A 88 0.64 22.24 9.02
CA PHE A 88 1.76 21.50 8.44
C PHE A 88 1.32 20.17 7.83
N TRP A 89 0.53 19.37 8.55
CA TRP A 89 0.10 18.06 8.07
C TRP A 89 -0.88 18.15 6.88
N LYS A 90 -1.75 19.15 6.89
CA LYS A 90 -2.61 19.45 5.73
C LYS A 90 -1.75 19.82 4.52
N ASP A 91 -0.84 20.77 4.68
CA ASP A 91 0.03 21.22 3.59
C ASP A 91 0.94 20.11 3.10
N PHE A 92 1.48 19.28 3.99
CA PHE A 92 2.30 18.12 3.67
C PHE A 92 1.55 17.18 2.73
N ARG A 93 0.31 16.78 3.08
CA ARG A 93 -0.49 15.92 2.20
C ARG A 93 -0.84 16.58 0.87
N ASP A 94 -0.94 17.91 0.83
CA ASP A 94 -1.21 18.68 -0.39
C ASP A 94 0.03 18.93 -1.27
N VAL A 95 1.26 18.85 -0.75
CA VAL A 95 2.50 19.13 -1.52
C VAL A 95 3.37 17.90 -1.79
N TYR A 96 3.30 16.89 -0.93
CA TYR A 96 4.24 15.76 -0.98
C TYR A 96 4.10 14.93 -2.25
N VAL A 97 2.88 14.85 -2.79
CA VAL A 97 2.56 14.26 -4.10
C VAL A 97 1.60 15.19 -4.82
N ARG A 98 1.92 15.50 -6.08
CA ARG A 98 1.13 16.29 -7.02
C ARG A 98 1.23 15.73 -8.44
N GLU A 99 0.55 16.37 -9.39
CA GLU A 99 0.55 15.98 -10.80
C GLU A 99 1.97 15.89 -11.39
N GLU A 100 2.86 16.81 -11.01
CA GLU A 100 4.23 16.83 -11.51
C GLU A 100 5.02 15.57 -11.14
N ASP A 101 4.72 14.97 -9.97
CA ASP A 101 5.31 13.71 -9.55
C ASP A 101 4.86 12.57 -10.48
N PHE A 102 3.57 12.52 -10.87
CA PHE A 102 3.05 11.54 -11.84
C PHE A 102 3.59 11.76 -13.26
N ALA A 103 3.70 13.01 -13.69
CA ALA A 103 4.29 13.37 -14.97
C ALA A 103 5.74 12.87 -15.07
N PHE A 104 6.53 13.05 -14.01
CA PHE A 104 7.89 12.51 -13.94
C PHE A 104 7.91 10.99 -14.00
N LEU A 105 7.06 10.31 -13.20
CA LEU A 105 7.01 8.86 -13.17
C LEU A 105 6.68 8.25 -14.55
N GLN A 106 5.73 8.84 -15.26
CA GLN A 106 5.39 8.43 -16.63
C GLN A 106 6.57 8.64 -17.58
N ALA A 107 7.22 9.80 -17.53
CA ALA A 107 8.37 10.12 -18.38
C ALA A 107 9.56 9.19 -18.12
N ALA A 108 9.74 8.78 -16.86
CA ALA A 108 10.75 7.80 -16.47
C ALA A 108 10.40 6.36 -16.92
N GLY A 109 9.11 6.06 -17.10
CA GLY A 109 8.62 4.76 -17.57
C GLY A 109 8.09 3.84 -16.46
N PHE A 110 7.72 4.40 -15.31
CA PHE A 110 6.90 3.69 -14.33
C PHE A 110 5.50 3.45 -14.90
N THR A 111 4.87 2.36 -14.48
CA THR A 111 3.50 2.00 -14.90
C THR A 111 2.51 2.01 -13.74
N THR A 112 3.01 1.88 -12.51
CA THR A 112 2.16 1.71 -11.34
C THR A 112 2.66 2.55 -10.17
N VAL A 113 1.74 3.06 -9.36
CA VAL A 113 2.02 3.60 -8.04
C VAL A 113 1.28 2.77 -7.00
N ARG A 114 1.97 2.32 -5.95
CA ARG A 114 1.33 1.75 -4.76
C ARG A 114 1.12 2.89 -3.77
N VAL A 115 -0.11 3.05 -3.27
CA VAL A 115 -0.52 4.14 -2.39
C VAL A 115 -0.83 3.56 -1.00
N PRO A 116 0.11 3.66 -0.05
CA PRO A 116 -0.12 3.31 1.35
C PRO A 116 -1.22 4.19 1.94
N LEU A 117 -2.27 3.56 2.45
CA LEU A 117 -3.44 4.20 3.05
C LEU A 117 -3.48 3.96 4.54
N HIS A 118 -3.97 4.96 5.27
CA HIS A 118 -4.22 4.87 6.69
C HIS A 118 -5.72 5.02 6.97
N TRP A 119 -6.27 4.10 7.76
CA TRP A 119 -7.71 4.07 8.09
C TRP A 119 -8.27 5.38 8.64
N LYS A 120 -7.46 6.19 9.34
CA LYS A 120 -7.91 7.40 10.03
C LYS A 120 -8.45 8.49 9.10
N PHE A 121 -8.10 8.43 7.83
CA PHE A 121 -8.57 9.40 6.83
C PHE A 121 -9.94 9.06 6.22
N PHE A 122 -10.52 7.93 6.61
CA PHE A 122 -11.75 7.39 6.02
C PHE A 122 -12.83 7.06 7.05
N LEU A 123 -12.45 6.78 8.29
CA LEU A 123 -13.40 6.45 9.37
C LEU A 123 -13.75 7.70 10.18
N ASP A 124 -14.98 7.76 10.68
CA ASP A 124 -15.42 8.88 11.52
C ASP A 124 -14.57 8.95 12.80
N PRO A 125 -13.90 10.07 13.08
CA PRO A 125 -12.98 10.19 14.23
C PRO A 125 -13.70 10.10 15.58
N LYS A 126 -15.01 10.37 15.63
CA LYS A 126 -15.84 10.24 16.85
C LYS A 126 -16.46 8.85 16.98
N ASP A 127 -16.74 8.20 15.86
CA ASP A 127 -17.26 6.83 15.81
C ASP A 127 -16.58 6.02 14.71
N PRO A 128 -15.37 5.47 14.95
CA PRO A 128 -14.61 4.77 13.92
C PRO A 128 -15.22 3.43 13.49
N SER A 129 -16.43 3.08 13.95
CA SER A 129 -17.22 2.00 13.36
C SER A 129 -17.90 2.41 12.03
N LYS A 130 -17.92 3.72 11.72
CA LYS A 130 -18.57 4.30 10.54
C LYS A 130 -17.54 4.90 9.59
N ILE A 131 -17.91 4.93 8.31
CA ILE A 131 -17.21 5.71 7.29
C ILE A 131 -17.51 7.19 7.51
N ASP A 132 -16.49 8.03 7.47
CA ASP A 132 -16.65 9.47 7.27
C ASP A 132 -16.79 9.74 5.77
N PRO A 133 -17.97 10.11 5.26
CA PRO A 133 -18.15 10.42 3.84
C PRO A 133 -17.35 11.66 3.41
N ASN A 134 -16.94 12.51 4.35
CA ASN A 134 -16.15 13.71 4.13
C ASN A 134 -14.68 13.55 4.57
N GLY A 135 -14.26 12.32 4.89
CA GLY A 135 -12.88 12.03 5.26
C GLY A 135 -11.91 12.49 4.17
N GLU A 136 -10.83 13.18 4.56
CA GLU A 136 -9.89 13.78 3.60
C GLU A 136 -9.24 12.76 2.66
N GLY A 137 -9.17 11.49 3.07
CA GLY A 137 -8.62 10.39 2.28
C GLY A 137 -9.34 10.21 0.95
N TRP A 138 -10.65 10.48 0.88
CA TRP A 138 -11.41 10.40 -0.38
C TRP A 138 -10.93 11.42 -1.39
N ALA A 139 -10.82 12.69 -0.99
CA ALA A 139 -10.35 13.77 -1.86
C ALA A 139 -8.88 13.58 -2.28
N LEU A 140 -8.04 13.02 -1.40
CA LEU A 140 -6.64 12.71 -1.70
C LEU A 140 -6.51 11.61 -2.76
N ILE A 141 -7.26 10.50 -2.62
CA ILE A 141 -7.26 9.41 -3.60
C ILE A 141 -7.88 9.87 -4.92
N ASP A 142 -9.00 10.59 -4.91
CA ASP A 142 -9.64 11.09 -6.13
C ASP A 142 -8.69 11.99 -6.93
N ARG A 143 -7.93 12.87 -6.25
CA ARG A 143 -6.88 13.69 -6.90
C ARG A 143 -5.78 12.82 -7.51
N ALA A 144 -5.26 11.86 -6.75
CA ALA A 144 -4.24 10.94 -7.24
C ALA A 144 -4.72 10.11 -8.45
N ILE A 145 -5.97 9.64 -8.45
CA ILE A 145 -6.61 8.96 -9.58
C ILE A 145 -6.66 9.89 -10.80
N GLY A 146 -7.03 11.16 -10.61
CA GLY A 146 -7.04 12.16 -11.68
C GLY A 146 -5.67 12.32 -12.34
N TRP A 147 -4.62 12.51 -11.54
CA TRP A 147 -3.25 12.64 -12.03
C TRP A 147 -2.74 11.35 -12.67
N ALA A 148 -2.98 10.20 -12.04
CA ALA A 148 -2.58 8.89 -12.55
C ALA A 148 -3.23 8.60 -13.92
N LYS A 149 -4.52 8.95 -14.08
CA LYS A 149 -5.25 8.82 -15.34
C LYS A 149 -4.68 9.73 -16.44
N ALA A 150 -4.33 10.98 -16.11
CA ALA A 150 -3.71 11.91 -17.05
C ALA A 150 -2.33 11.43 -17.55
N HIS A 151 -1.66 10.56 -16.78
CA HIS A 151 -0.32 10.07 -17.04
C HIS A 151 -0.23 8.55 -17.29
N ASP A 152 -1.35 7.86 -17.57
CA ASP A 152 -1.41 6.41 -17.83
C ASP A 152 -0.66 5.56 -16.77
N ILE A 153 -0.76 5.97 -15.50
CA ILE A 153 -0.25 5.25 -14.35
C ILE A 153 -1.44 4.56 -13.65
N LYS A 154 -1.29 3.29 -13.30
CA LYS A 154 -2.29 2.57 -12.49
C LYS A 154 -1.98 2.68 -10.99
N LEU A 155 -3.02 2.62 -10.15
CA LEU A 155 -2.87 2.71 -8.70
C LEU A 155 -3.17 1.38 -8.00
N ILE A 156 -2.28 0.91 -7.14
CA ILE A 156 -2.60 -0.12 -6.13
C ILE A 156 -2.95 0.62 -4.85
N LEU A 157 -4.19 0.47 -4.38
CA LEU A 157 -4.61 1.00 -3.09
C LEU A 157 -4.25 -0.04 -2.02
N ASP A 158 -3.47 0.37 -1.03
CA ASP A 158 -2.90 -0.52 -0.01
C ASP A 158 -3.32 -0.07 1.39
N ILE A 159 -4.07 -0.88 2.14
CA ILE A 159 -4.33 -0.56 3.56
C ILE A 159 -3.08 -0.88 4.35
N HIS A 160 -2.30 0.17 4.58
CA HIS A 160 -0.99 0.10 5.20
C HIS A 160 -1.03 0.28 6.72
N ALA A 161 -2.04 0.99 7.21
CA ALA A 161 -2.44 1.00 8.61
C ALA A 161 -3.92 0.63 8.71
N ALA A 162 -4.20 -0.59 9.16
CA ALA A 162 -5.56 -1.06 9.45
C ALA A 162 -5.99 -0.65 10.87
N PRO A 163 -7.31 -0.50 11.14
CA PRO A 163 -7.80 -0.28 12.49
C PRO A 163 -7.25 -1.33 13.47
N GLY A 164 -6.60 -0.88 14.55
CA GLY A 164 -5.99 -1.77 15.55
C GLY A 164 -4.56 -2.26 15.24
N GLY A 165 -4.03 -1.98 14.05
CA GLY A 165 -2.72 -2.45 13.60
C GLY A 165 -2.75 -3.93 13.19
N GLN A 166 -2.21 -4.24 12.02
CA GLN A 166 -2.18 -5.59 11.45
C GLN A 166 -0.83 -6.29 11.65
N THR A 167 0.26 -5.54 11.76
CA THR A 167 1.62 -6.06 11.92
C THR A 167 1.99 -6.18 13.38
N GLY A 168 1.52 -5.22 14.20
CA GLY A 168 1.84 -5.10 15.61
C GLY A 168 3.19 -4.45 15.87
N VAL A 169 3.67 -3.60 14.96
CA VAL A 169 4.90 -2.80 15.12
C VAL A 169 4.68 -1.41 14.50
N ASN A 170 5.63 -0.50 14.64
CA ASN A 170 5.46 0.94 14.45
C ASN A 170 4.84 1.42 13.12
N HIS A 171 5.10 0.78 11.98
CA HIS A 171 4.69 1.33 10.67
C HIS A 171 3.19 1.19 10.38
N ASP A 172 2.45 0.36 11.14
CA ASP A 172 0.99 0.20 10.99
C ASP A 172 0.15 1.16 11.86
N ASP A 173 0.81 2.07 12.59
CA ASP A 173 0.22 2.98 13.59
C ASP A 173 -0.61 2.30 14.70
N GLY A 174 -0.40 1.01 14.90
CA GLY A 174 -0.98 0.22 15.97
C GLY A 174 -0.30 0.45 17.32
N VAL A 175 -0.84 -0.19 18.36
CA VAL A 175 -0.36 -0.04 19.75
C VAL A 175 0.76 -1.03 20.11
N GLY A 176 1.48 -1.57 19.12
CA GLY A 176 2.53 -2.59 19.31
C GLY A 176 2.01 -4.03 19.42
N TYR A 177 0.76 -4.28 19.03
CA TYR A 177 0.19 -5.62 18.96
C TYR A 177 -0.83 -5.68 17.80
N PRO A 178 -0.95 -6.78 17.05
CA PRO A 178 -1.77 -6.81 15.84
C PRO A 178 -3.25 -7.03 16.20
N LEU A 179 -3.87 -6.04 16.87
CA LEU A 179 -5.21 -6.14 17.44
C LEU A 179 -6.29 -6.38 16.39
N THR A 180 -6.02 -6.09 15.11
CA THR A 180 -6.87 -6.48 13.99
C THR A 180 -7.25 -7.97 14.07
N PHE A 181 -6.36 -8.86 14.52
CA PHE A 181 -6.65 -10.30 14.58
C PHE A 181 -7.30 -10.76 15.89
N TYR A 182 -7.15 -9.99 16.97
CA TYR A 182 -7.64 -10.35 18.30
C TYR A 182 -9.01 -9.75 18.62
N VAL A 183 -9.32 -8.58 18.07
CA VAL A 183 -10.51 -7.83 18.43
C VAL A 183 -11.48 -7.82 17.26
N PRO A 184 -12.65 -8.49 17.37
CA PRO A 184 -13.63 -8.55 16.28
C PRO A 184 -14.08 -7.20 15.75
N GLU A 185 -14.07 -6.17 16.60
CA GLU A 185 -14.43 -4.82 16.18
C GLU A 185 -13.44 -4.22 15.17
N PHE A 186 -12.14 -4.42 15.37
CA PHE A 186 -11.13 -3.95 14.42
C PHE A 186 -11.23 -4.67 13.06
N GLN A 187 -11.50 -5.97 13.05
CA GLN A 187 -11.82 -6.70 11.81
C GLN A 187 -13.02 -6.10 11.09
N ARG A 188 -14.12 -5.83 11.81
CA ARG A 188 -15.32 -5.22 11.23
C ARG A 188 -15.01 -3.86 10.63
N ARG A 189 -14.22 -3.02 11.30
CA ARG A 189 -13.82 -1.70 10.77
C ARG A 189 -12.99 -1.83 9.49
N THR A 190 -12.04 -2.76 9.43
CA THR A 190 -11.26 -3.05 8.22
C THR A 190 -12.14 -3.52 7.07
N ILE A 191 -13.08 -4.44 7.33
CA ILE A 191 -14.03 -4.95 6.33
C ILE A 191 -14.96 -3.82 5.82
N THR A 192 -15.50 -3.01 6.73
CA THR A 192 -16.33 -1.84 6.40
C THR A 192 -15.57 -0.84 5.52
N LEU A 193 -14.31 -0.56 5.87
CA LEU A 193 -13.46 0.34 5.08
C LEU A 193 -13.22 -0.19 3.67
N TRP A 194 -12.82 -1.47 3.54
CA TRP A 194 -12.58 -2.07 2.23
C TRP A 194 -13.82 -2.09 1.36
N ARG A 195 -14.98 -2.44 1.93
CA ARG A 195 -16.26 -2.36 1.21
C ARG A 195 -16.54 -0.95 0.71
N ALA A 196 -16.27 0.08 1.51
CA ALA A 196 -16.50 1.47 1.12
C ALA A 196 -15.56 1.94 0.00
N ILE A 197 -14.26 1.60 0.10
CA ILE A 197 -13.27 1.87 -0.95
C ILE A 197 -13.69 1.19 -2.26
N ALA A 198 -14.00 -0.11 -2.20
CA ALA A 198 -14.42 -0.88 -3.37
C ALA A 198 -15.72 -0.33 -3.98
N ALA A 199 -16.73 0.00 -3.16
CA ALA A 199 -17.98 0.57 -3.65
C ALA A 199 -17.78 1.91 -4.37
N ARG A 200 -16.85 2.75 -3.91
CA ARG A 200 -16.53 4.03 -4.53
C ARG A 200 -15.79 3.86 -5.87
N TYR A 201 -14.86 2.92 -5.95
CA TYR A 201 -13.95 2.80 -7.08
C TYR A 201 -14.21 1.61 -8.01
N LYS A 202 -15.30 0.85 -7.83
CA LYS A 202 -15.66 -0.35 -8.63
C LYS A 202 -15.64 -0.18 -10.16
N ASP A 203 -15.85 1.05 -10.64
CA ASP A 203 -15.90 1.41 -12.07
C ASP A 203 -14.63 2.18 -12.53
N GLU A 204 -13.68 2.43 -11.62
CA GLU A 204 -12.48 3.23 -11.89
C GLU A 204 -11.29 2.37 -12.31
N THR A 205 -11.17 2.14 -13.62
CA THR A 205 -10.09 1.31 -14.21
C THR A 205 -8.66 1.84 -13.99
N THR A 206 -8.48 3.07 -13.49
CA THR A 206 -7.16 3.59 -13.08
C THR A 206 -6.67 2.88 -11.82
N VAL A 207 -7.58 2.41 -10.96
CA VAL A 207 -7.23 1.51 -9.87
C VAL A 207 -6.89 0.14 -10.47
N LEU A 208 -5.66 -0.32 -10.21
CA LEU A 208 -5.16 -1.62 -10.65
C LEU A 208 -5.75 -2.74 -9.80
N ALA A 209 -5.69 -2.57 -8.48
CA ALA A 209 -5.96 -3.61 -7.51
C ALA A 209 -6.08 -3.06 -6.07
N TYR A 210 -6.61 -3.90 -5.19
CA TYR A 210 -6.73 -3.66 -3.76
C TYR A 210 -5.75 -4.56 -2.98
N ASP A 211 -4.71 -3.99 -2.38
CA ASP A 211 -3.75 -4.70 -1.51
C ASP A 211 -4.24 -4.65 -0.06
N LEU A 212 -4.80 -5.77 0.41
CA LEU A 212 -5.74 -5.76 1.53
C LEU A 212 -5.15 -5.32 2.86
N LEU A 213 -3.91 -5.71 3.16
CA LEU A 213 -3.20 -5.40 4.39
C LEU A 213 -1.72 -5.39 4.10
N ASN A 214 -1.02 -4.34 4.46
CA ASN A 214 0.44 -4.34 4.42
C ASN A 214 1.03 -5.19 5.53
N GLU A 215 1.94 -6.11 5.19
CA GLU A 215 2.82 -6.82 6.14
C GLU A 215 2.14 -7.33 7.42
N PRO A 216 1.01 -8.06 7.34
CA PRO A 216 0.32 -8.56 8.53
C PRO A 216 1.24 -9.47 9.37
N ILE A 217 1.06 -9.41 10.68
CA ILE A 217 1.69 -10.30 11.68
C ILE A 217 3.22 -10.29 11.60
N SER A 218 3.87 -9.45 12.41
CA SER A 218 5.33 -9.54 12.57
C SER A 218 5.75 -10.91 13.16
N PRO A 219 7.01 -11.36 12.97
CA PRO A 219 7.50 -12.60 13.58
C PRO A 219 7.75 -12.49 15.08
N TYR A 220 7.50 -11.33 15.69
CA TYR A 220 7.70 -11.10 17.13
C TYR A 220 6.44 -11.39 17.97
N HIS A 221 5.33 -11.75 17.32
CA HIS A 221 4.05 -12.04 17.98
C HIS A 221 3.74 -13.54 17.98
N ASP A 222 2.60 -13.93 18.54
CA ASP A 222 2.13 -15.32 18.60
C ASP A 222 1.75 -15.84 17.21
N VAL A 223 2.76 -16.19 16.41
CA VAL A 223 2.60 -16.60 15.01
C VAL A 223 1.79 -17.87 14.85
N ASP A 224 1.85 -18.80 15.82
CA ASP A 224 1.08 -20.05 15.78
C ASP A 224 -0.41 -19.78 15.95
N TYR A 225 -0.77 -18.80 16.79
CA TYR A 225 -2.13 -18.31 16.89
C TYR A 225 -2.53 -17.47 15.67
N LEU A 226 -1.66 -16.57 15.21
CA LEU A 226 -2.01 -15.53 14.24
C LEU A 226 -2.04 -16.02 12.79
N ASN A 227 -1.05 -16.81 12.36
CA ASN A 227 -0.92 -17.24 10.97
C ASN A 227 -2.17 -17.96 10.44
N PRO A 228 -2.78 -18.92 11.17
CA PRO A 228 -4.01 -19.57 10.72
C PRO A 228 -5.24 -18.63 10.60
N ARG A 229 -5.16 -17.40 11.10
CA ARG A 229 -6.25 -16.41 11.08
C ARG A 229 -6.14 -15.41 9.94
N LEU A 230 -5.00 -15.35 9.24
CA LEU A 230 -4.79 -14.37 8.18
C LEU A 230 -5.69 -14.62 6.96
N GLU A 231 -5.61 -15.80 6.36
CA GLU A 231 -6.41 -16.14 5.18
C GLU A 231 -7.93 -16.08 5.46
N PRO A 232 -8.45 -16.56 6.61
CA PRO A 232 -9.86 -16.36 6.97
C PRO A 232 -10.30 -14.90 7.09
N LEU A 233 -9.41 -13.99 7.51
CA LEU A 233 -9.73 -12.56 7.50
C LEU A 233 -9.77 -12.02 6.06
N TYR A 234 -8.81 -12.41 5.23
CA TYR A 234 -8.82 -12.03 3.81
C TYR A 234 -10.05 -12.52 3.06
N GLN A 235 -10.54 -13.72 3.35
CA GLN A 235 -11.81 -14.23 2.80
C GLN A 235 -12.97 -13.29 3.12
N LYS A 236 -13.13 -12.90 4.40
CA LYS A 236 -14.22 -11.98 4.81
C LYS A 236 -14.11 -10.60 4.15
N ILE A 237 -12.88 -10.08 4.01
CA ILE A 237 -12.66 -8.79 3.34
C ILE A 237 -12.99 -8.91 1.85
N ALA A 238 -12.52 -9.96 1.19
CA ALA A 238 -12.76 -10.20 -0.23
C ALA A 238 -14.25 -10.44 -0.54
N GLU A 239 -14.97 -11.19 0.31
CA GLU A 239 -16.42 -11.34 0.22
C GLU A 239 -17.12 -9.98 0.25
N ALA A 240 -16.80 -9.13 1.23
CA ALA A 240 -17.39 -7.80 1.35
C ALA A 240 -17.06 -6.88 0.16
N ILE A 241 -15.85 -6.97 -0.39
CA ILE A 241 -15.48 -6.27 -1.63
C ILE A 241 -16.32 -6.78 -2.80
N ARG A 242 -16.45 -8.11 -2.97
CA ARG A 242 -17.14 -8.72 -4.10
C ARG A 242 -18.66 -8.49 -4.08
N GLU A 243 -19.25 -8.18 -2.94
CA GLU A 243 -20.64 -7.71 -2.88
C GLU A 243 -20.89 -6.39 -3.64
N VAL A 244 -19.85 -5.57 -3.84
CA VAL A 244 -19.97 -4.24 -4.46
C VAL A 244 -19.09 -4.06 -5.69
N ASP A 245 -18.03 -4.87 -5.84
CA ASP A 245 -17.02 -4.77 -6.89
C ASP A 245 -16.56 -6.15 -7.39
N PRO A 246 -17.08 -6.62 -8.53
CA PRO A 246 -16.65 -7.87 -9.16
C PRO A 246 -15.38 -7.70 -10.03
N ASN A 247 -14.82 -6.50 -10.12
CA ASN A 247 -13.88 -6.14 -11.17
C ASN A 247 -12.41 -6.16 -10.74
N HIS A 248 -12.08 -5.50 -9.64
CA HIS A 248 -10.66 -5.28 -9.33
C HIS A 248 -9.99 -6.56 -8.80
N PRO A 249 -8.75 -6.86 -9.25
CA PRO A 249 -7.89 -7.82 -8.57
C PRO A 249 -7.76 -7.49 -7.08
N ILE A 250 -7.77 -8.53 -6.26
CA ILE A 250 -7.49 -8.42 -4.82
C ILE A 250 -6.11 -9.01 -4.58
N ILE A 251 -5.25 -8.22 -3.96
CA ILE A 251 -3.88 -8.56 -3.63
C ILE A 251 -3.79 -8.94 -2.14
N LEU A 252 -3.12 -10.05 -1.87
CA LEU A 252 -2.94 -10.59 -0.53
C LEU A 252 -1.46 -10.53 -0.13
N ALA A 253 -1.12 -9.72 0.85
CA ALA A 253 0.22 -9.71 1.43
C ALA A 253 0.41 -10.87 2.40
N ALA A 254 1.56 -11.52 2.30
CA ALA A 254 1.94 -12.59 3.21
C ALA A 254 2.16 -12.11 4.64
N ALA A 255 2.20 -13.06 5.57
CA ALA A 255 2.56 -12.78 6.95
C ALA A 255 4.08 -12.52 7.10
N GLN A 256 4.50 -11.98 8.25
CA GLN A 256 5.91 -11.75 8.62
C GLN A 256 6.65 -10.87 7.59
N TRP A 257 6.30 -9.58 7.56
CA TRP A 257 6.80 -8.61 6.55
C TRP A 257 6.64 -9.12 5.13
N SER A 258 5.51 -9.78 4.87
CA SER A 258 5.19 -10.38 3.59
C SER A 258 6.23 -11.36 3.06
N THR A 259 6.91 -12.09 3.94
CA THR A 259 7.88 -13.11 3.54
C THR A 259 7.35 -14.54 3.66
N ASN A 260 6.30 -14.80 4.44
CA ASN A 260 5.82 -16.15 4.72
C ASN A 260 4.56 -16.50 3.91
N PHE A 261 4.74 -17.16 2.76
CA PHE A 261 3.62 -17.67 1.94
C PHE A 261 3.02 -18.97 2.47
N GLY A 262 3.65 -19.61 3.47
CA GLY A 262 3.14 -20.83 4.08
C GLY A 262 1.82 -20.64 4.84
N VAL A 263 1.41 -19.40 5.07
CA VAL A 263 0.11 -19.04 5.65
C VAL A 263 -1.06 -19.19 4.68
N PHE A 264 -0.78 -19.33 3.39
CA PHE A 264 -1.81 -19.43 2.35
C PHE A 264 -2.11 -20.87 1.95
N GLY A 265 -3.39 -21.15 1.74
CA GLY A 265 -3.89 -22.36 1.11
C GLY A 265 -4.01 -22.21 -0.41
N PRO A 266 -4.79 -23.09 -1.07
CA PRO A 266 -5.26 -22.86 -2.42
C PRO A 266 -6.01 -21.52 -2.51
N PRO A 267 -5.94 -20.79 -3.65
CA PRO A 267 -6.69 -19.55 -3.83
C PRO A 267 -8.17 -19.75 -3.55
N PHE A 268 -8.73 -18.94 -2.65
CA PHE A 268 -10.12 -19.08 -2.19
C PHE A 268 -11.13 -18.35 -3.09
N ALA A 269 -10.67 -17.55 -4.06
CA ALA A 269 -11.49 -16.82 -5.00
C ALA A 269 -10.72 -16.59 -6.32
N ASP A 270 -11.46 -16.23 -7.36
CA ASP A 270 -10.88 -15.76 -8.62
C ASP A 270 -10.33 -14.35 -8.50
N ASN A 271 -9.49 -13.97 -9.47
CA ASN A 271 -8.92 -12.63 -9.60
C ASN A 271 -8.13 -12.20 -8.34
N LEU A 272 -7.40 -13.16 -7.75
CA LEU A 272 -6.48 -12.93 -6.63
C LEU A 272 -5.04 -12.81 -7.14
N GLY A 273 -4.29 -11.88 -6.56
CA GLY A 273 -2.84 -11.80 -6.66
C GLY A 273 -2.21 -11.83 -5.27
N TYR A 274 -0.90 -12.08 -5.20
CA TYR A 274 -0.18 -12.19 -3.94
C TYR A 274 1.05 -11.31 -3.95
N THR A 275 1.34 -10.67 -2.82
CA THR A 275 2.53 -9.83 -2.66
C THR A 275 3.47 -10.40 -1.63
N TYR A 276 4.77 -10.30 -1.95
CA TYR A 276 5.84 -10.55 -1.01
C TYR A 276 6.77 -9.35 -0.98
N HIS A 277 7.40 -9.10 0.17
CA HIS A 277 8.36 -8.00 0.34
C HIS A 277 9.73 -8.57 0.69
N LYS A 278 10.78 -7.96 0.14
CA LYS A 278 12.16 -8.35 0.42
C LYS A 278 13.09 -7.15 0.33
N PHE A 279 13.67 -6.80 1.47
CA PHE A 279 14.72 -5.80 1.57
C PHE A 279 16.07 -6.48 1.79
N TRP A 280 17.10 -5.98 1.11
CA TRP A 280 18.51 -6.32 1.37
C TRP A 280 18.89 -7.80 1.21
N ALA A 281 18.04 -8.61 0.59
CA ALA A 281 18.30 -10.02 0.31
C ALA A 281 19.37 -10.20 -0.80
N SER A 282 20.00 -11.39 -0.89
CA SER A 282 20.89 -11.63 -2.04
C SER A 282 20.10 -11.62 -3.36
N PRO A 283 20.63 -11.07 -4.47
CA PRO A 283 19.95 -11.10 -5.77
C PRO A 283 20.10 -12.48 -6.43
N GLU A 284 19.69 -13.52 -5.71
CA GLU A 284 19.81 -14.92 -6.11
C GLU A 284 18.43 -15.60 -6.14
N ARG A 285 18.25 -16.52 -7.09
CA ARG A 285 16.99 -17.25 -7.31
C ARG A 285 16.39 -17.86 -6.04
N ARG A 286 17.23 -18.32 -5.11
CA ARG A 286 16.77 -18.92 -3.85
C ARG A 286 15.87 -17.98 -3.03
N GLU A 287 16.09 -16.67 -3.13
CA GLU A 287 15.33 -15.67 -2.36
C GLU A 287 13.89 -15.47 -2.84
N VAL A 288 13.57 -15.96 -4.05
CA VAL A 288 12.23 -15.85 -4.65
C VAL A 288 11.62 -17.21 -4.98
N GLN A 289 12.36 -18.31 -4.75
CA GLN A 289 12.00 -19.63 -5.25
C GLN A 289 10.67 -20.12 -4.67
N ASP A 290 10.41 -19.88 -3.38
CA ASP A 290 9.18 -20.31 -2.73
C ASP A 290 7.95 -19.57 -3.28
N TYR A 291 8.07 -18.27 -3.55
CA TYR A 291 7.00 -17.47 -4.15
C TYR A 291 6.70 -17.93 -5.58
N VAL A 292 7.74 -18.18 -6.38
CA VAL A 292 7.61 -18.72 -7.75
C VAL A 292 6.97 -20.12 -7.73
N ASN A 293 7.33 -20.96 -6.76
CA ASN A 293 6.71 -22.28 -6.60
C ASN A 293 5.22 -22.15 -6.27
N PHE A 294 4.86 -21.24 -5.36
CA PHE A 294 3.47 -20.96 -5.01
C PHE A 294 2.67 -20.48 -6.22
N ALA A 295 3.18 -19.48 -6.95
CA ALA A 295 2.56 -18.93 -8.14
C ALA A 295 2.29 -20.01 -9.20
N ASN A 296 3.29 -20.86 -9.49
CA ASN A 296 3.16 -21.93 -10.47
C ASN A 296 2.24 -23.06 -10.01
N ARG A 297 2.26 -23.40 -8.71
CA ARG A 297 1.42 -24.46 -8.14
C ARG A 297 -0.06 -24.12 -8.24
N TRP A 298 -0.40 -22.85 -7.99
CA TRP A 298 -1.79 -22.41 -7.88
C TRP A 298 -2.29 -21.60 -9.07
N GLY A 299 -1.42 -21.25 -10.02
CA GLY A 299 -1.80 -20.47 -11.19
C GLY A 299 -2.28 -19.07 -10.82
N VAL A 300 -1.52 -18.38 -9.97
CA VAL A 300 -1.82 -17.01 -9.50
C VAL A 300 -0.64 -16.07 -9.71
N PRO A 301 -0.87 -14.78 -10.01
CA PRO A 301 0.21 -13.82 -10.12
C PRO A 301 0.79 -13.48 -8.75
N ILE A 302 2.10 -13.26 -8.75
CA ILE A 302 2.82 -12.65 -7.65
C ILE A 302 3.45 -11.34 -8.10
N PHE A 303 3.61 -10.39 -7.18
CA PHE A 303 4.49 -9.23 -7.39
C PHE A 303 5.32 -8.96 -6.15
N LEU A 304 6.48 -8.32 -6.37
CA LEU A 304 7.34 -7.82 -5.31
C LEU A 304 6.78 -6.46 -4.88
N GLY A 305 6.05 -6.41 -3.76
CA GLY A 305 5.33 -5.20 -3.36
C GLY A 305 6.18 -4.13 -2.72
N GLU A 306 7.27 -4.53 -2.07
CA GLU A 306 8.25 -3.61 -1.51
C GLU A 306 9.66 -4.22 -1.52
N THR A 307 10.61 -3.36 -1.86
CA THR A 307 12.05 -3.64 -1.91
C THR A 307 12.81 -2.31 -2.07
N GLY A 308 14.11 -2.26 -1.80
CA GLY A 308 14.92 -1.06 -2.02
C GLY A 308 15.80 -0.69 -0.84
N GLU A 309 15.95 0.62 -0.62
CA GLU A 309 16.69 1.20 0.51
C GLU A 309 18.13 0.66 0.67
N LEU A 310 18.86 0.46 -0.45
CA LEU A 310 20.24 -0.01 -0.42
C LEU A 310 21.13 0.72 -1.44
N THR A 311 21.72 0.02 -2.41
CA THR A 311 22.58 0.59 -3.44
C THR A 311 21.96 0.43 -4.82
N ASP A 312 22.32 1.33 -5.74
CA ASP A 312 21.92 1.25 -7.15
C ASP A 312 22.32 -0.10 -7.77
N GLU A 313 23.51 -0.61 -7.47
CA GLU A 313 23.95 -1.91 -7.98
C GLU A 313 23.04 -3.05 -7.50
N TRP A 314 22.66 -3.03 -6.22
CA TRP A 314 21.77 -4.02 -5.67
C TRP A 314 20.38 -3.94 -6.27
N ASN A 315 19.80 -2.73 -6.38
CA ASN A 315 18.50 -2.50 -7.01
C ASN A 315 18.48 -3.08 -8.43
N ALA A 316 19.52 -2.81 -9.23
CA ALA A 316 19.62 -3.29 -10.60
C ALA A 316 19.65 -4.82 -10.68
N LYS A 317 20.44 -5.47 -9.82
CA LYS A 317 20.54 -6.93 -9.77
C LYS A 317 19.24 -7.57 -9.27
N TYR A 318 18.66 -7.04 -8.20
CA TYR A 318 17.46 -7.60 -7.58
C TYR A 318 16.23 -7.44 -8.48
N ARG A 319 16.07 -6.27 -9.11
CA ARG A 319 15.05 -6.02 -10.14
C ARG A 319 15.20 -7.00 -11.32
N ALA A 320 16.40 -7.08 -11.91
CA ALA A 320 16.63 -7.94 -13.07
C ALA A 320 16.40 -9.42 -12.76
N MET A 321 16.72 -9.88 -11.54
CA MET A 321 16.39 -11.22 -11.07
C MET A 321 14.88 -11.45 -11.07
N ASN A 322 14.10 -10.52 -10.52
CA ASN A 322 12.64 -10.62 -10.47
C ASN A 322 12.00 -10.64 -11.86
N GLU A 323 12.45 -9.77 -12.74
CA GLU A 323 11.96 -9.69 -14.12
C GLU A 323 12.16 -11.00 -14.90
N ARG A 324 13.24 -11.75 -14.62
CA ARG A 324 13.49 -13.09 -15.20
C ARG A 324 12.42 -14.13 -14.84
N PHE A 325 11.76 -13.96 -13.70
CA PHE A 325 10.66 -14.82 -13.25
C PHE A 325 9.28 -14.23 -13.55
N ASN A 326 9.20 -13.23 -14.42
CA ASN A 326 7.96 -12.52 -14.74
C ASN A 326 7.32 -11.80 -13.54
N ILE A 327 8.12 -11.47 -12.51
CA ILE A 327 7.64 -10.80 -11.31
C ILE A 327 7.75 -9.29 -11.51
N GLY A 328 6.61 -8.60 -11.50
CA GLY A 328 6.55 -7.14 -11.42
C GLY A 328 6.97 -6.65 -10.03
N TRP A 329 7.34 -5.39 -9.89
CA TRP A 329 7.95 -4.85 -8.68
C TRP A 329 7.39 -3.48 -8.32
N SER A 330 7.38 -3.14 -7.04
CA SER A 330 7.20 -1.78 -6.52
C SER A 330 8.31 -1.50 -5.52
N PHE A 331 9.14 -0.49 -5.78
CA PHE A 331 10.23 -0.12 -4.89
C PHE A 331 9.75 0.85 -3.80
N TRP A 332 10.33 0.71 -2.61
CA TRP A 332 10.18 1.61 -1.48
C TRP A 332 11.44 2.50 -1.42
N THR A 333 11.32 3.83 -1.47
CA THR A 333 10.12 4.67 -1.61
C THR A 333 10.36 5.84 -2.57
N TYR A 334 9.30 6.52 -2.98
CA TYR A 334 9.33 7.57 -3.99
C TYR A 334 10.11 8.82 -3.57
N LYS A 335 9.85 9.30 -2.35
CA LYS A 335 10.40 10.56 -1.86
C LYS A 335 10.86 10.37 -0.42
N ASN A 336 11.97 10.98 -0.02
CA ASN A 336 12.49 10.89 1.35
C ASN A 336 13.36 12.11 1.68
N LEU A 337 13.40 12.53 2.94
CA LEU A 337 14.26 13.62 3.39
C LEU A 337 15.72 13.21 3.27
N ASP A 338 16.55 14.01 2.61
CA ASP A 338 18.01 13.86 2.54
C ASP A 338 18.44 12.40 2.36
N SER A 339 18.02 11.80 1.25
CA SER A 339 18.25 10.39 0.96
C SER A 339 18.65 10.15 -0.50
N ARG A 340 19.60 9.24 -0.70
CA ARG A 340 20.04 8.78 -2.02
C ARG A 340 19.37 7.48 -2.45
N SER A 341 18.67 6.80 -1.55
CA SER A 341 18.05 5.48 -1.76
C SER A 341 16.56 5.58 -2.16
N THR A 342 16.18 6.68 -2.79
CA THR A 342 14.80 7.03 -3.20
C THR A 342 14.84 7.68 -4.57
N VAL A 343 13.70 7.82 -5.27
CA VAL A 343 13.64 8.54 -6.56
C VAL A 343 13.91 10.04 -6.37
N SER A 344 13.27 10.64 -5.36
CA SER A 344 13.25 12.09 -5.14
C SER A 344 13.72 12.44 -3.73
N SER A 345 14.85 13.12 -3.60
CA SER A 345 15.38 13.56 -2.31
C SER A 345 14.87 14.96 -1.95
N ILE A 346 14.26 15.11 -0.77
CA ILE A 346 13.90 16.42 -0.22
C ILE A 346 15.14 17.01 0.43
N THR A 347 15.50 18.23 0.04
CA THR A 347 16.59 18.97 0.69
C THR A 347 16.23 19.25 2.15
N LYS A 348 17.09 18.82 3.08
CA LYS A 348 16.88 19.06 4.51
C LYS A 348 16.88 20.57 4.80
N PRO A 349 15.79 21.13 5.35
CA PRO A 349 15.75 22.56 5.66
C PRO A 349 16.67 22.89 6.84
N GLU A 350 17.12 24.14 6.90
CA GLU A 350 17.82 24.67 8.07
C GLU A 350 16.94 24.51 9.32
N GLY A 351 17.55 24.14 10.46
CA GLY A 351 16.83 23.91 11.71
C GLY A 351 16.23 22.50 11.88
N TRP A 352 16.14 21.70 10.81
CA TRP A 352 15.54 20.35 10.89
C TRP A 352 16.25 19.42 11.88
N ASP A 353 17.57 19.53 12.01
CA ASP A 353 18.35 18.67 12.91
C ASP A 353 17.90 18.78 14.37
N ALA A 354 17.38 19.94 14.79
CA ALA A 354 16.82 20.11 16.14
C ALA A 354 15.48 19.36 16.31
N ILE A 355 14.62 19.39 15.29
CA ILE A 355 13.36 18.61 15.26
C ILE A 355 13.68 17.11 15.24
N ALA A 356 14.63 16.70 14.40
CA ALA A 356 15.06 15.30 14.30
C ALA A 356 15.69 14.77 15.59
N ALA A 357 16.48 15.59 16.29
CA ALA A 357 17.02 15.25 17.60
C ALA A 357 15.91 15.02 18.63
N PHE A 358 14.87 15.85 18.61
CA PHE A 358 13.72 15.72 19.49
C PHE A 358 12.89 14.45 19.20
N GLY A 359 12.62 14.14 17.92
CA GLY A 359 12.01 12.88 17.49
C GLY A 359 12.90 11.63 17.71
N SER A 360 14.13 11.82 18.17
CA SER A 360 15.10 10.76 18.42
C SER A 360 15.30 10.45 19.90
N VAL A 361 14.46 10.98 20.80
CA VAL A 361 14.44 10.60 22.22
C VAL A 361 13.06 10.07 22.64
N PRO A 362 12.98 9.28 23.72
CA PRO A 362 11.70 8.86 24.30
C PRO A 362 10.87 10.07 24.76
N ARG A 363 9.54 9.98 24.62
CA ARG A 363 8.59 11.03 25.03
C ARG A 363 8.80 11.52 26.47
N ALA A 364 9.20 10.63 27.38
CA ALA A 364 9.49 10.97 28.77
C ALA A 364 10.64 11.98 28.97
N GLN A 365 11.48 12.22 27.95
CA GLN A 365 12.61 13.15 27.99
C GLN A 365 12.30 14.50 27.33
N TRP A 366 11.11 14.66 26.73
CA TRP A 366 10.76 15.85 25.95
C TRP A 366 10.78 17.13 26.77
N ASP A 367 10.29 17.11 28.00
CA ASP A 367 10.20 18.32 28.82
C ASP A 367 11.57 18.93 29.15
N SER A 368 12.60 18.09 29.34
CA SER A 368 13.97 18.48 29.68
C SER A 368 14.87 18.78 28.48
N MET A 369 14.41 18.50 27.26
CA MET A 369 15.19 18.77 26.07
C MET A 369 15.27 20.27 25.75
N PRO A 370 16.43 20.77 25.27
CA PRO A 370 16.50 22.05 24.58
C PRO A 370 15.57 22.03 23.36
N LYS A 371 14.72 23.06 23.23
CA LYS A 371 13.75 23.18 22.14
C LYS A 371 13.99 24.49 21.39
N PRO A 372 13.92 24.50 20.05
CA PRO A 372 13.81 25.75 19.30
C PRO A 372 12.55 26.52 19.69
N SER A 373 12.50 27.83 19.44
CA SER A 373 11.25 28.59 19.62
C SER A 373 10.18 28.09 18.65
N ARG A 374 8.90 28.29 18.99
CA ARG A 374 7.78 27.89 18.13
C ARG A 374 7.85 28.55 16.75
N GLU A 375 8.31 29.80 16.68
CA GLU A 375 8.51 30.54 15.43
C GLU A 375 9.60 29.90 14.57
N ALA A 376 10.71 29.48 15.18
CA ALA A 376 11.79 28.78 14.48
C ALA A 376 11.33 27.40 13.97
N VAL A 377 10.55 26.66 14.77
CA VAL A 377 9.94 25.39 14.34
C VAL A 377 8.99 25.64 13.16
N ALA A 378 8.10 26.62 13.25
CA ALA A 378 7.14 26.95 12.19
C ALA A 378 7.85 27.31 10.87
N ALA A 379 8.91 28.13 10.92
CA ALA A 379 9.72 28.46 9.75
C ALA A 379 10.41 27.22 9.15
N THR A 380 10.94 26.33 10.00
CA THR A 380 11.56 25.06 9.58
C THR A 380 10.54 24.14 8.88
N LEU A 381 9.33 24.02 9.43
CA LEU A 381 8.25 23.23 8.84
C LEU A 381 7.77 23.81 7.51
N ALA A 382 7.61 25.13 7.41
CA ALA A 382 7.26 25.79 6.15
C ALA A 382 8.34 25.56 5.08
N ALA A 383 9.62 25.62 5.45
CA ALA A 383 10.72 25.29 4.54
C ALA A 383 10.71 23.82 4.11
N TYR A 384 10.34 22.89 5.00
CA TYR A 384 10.15 21.48 4.63
C TYR A 384 9.07 21.35 3.54
N ILE A 385 7.92 22.00 3.72
CA ILE A 385 6.82 21.99 2.75
C ILE A 385 7.26 22.54 1.39
N GLU A 386 8.02 23.65 1.38
CA GLU A 386 8.57 24.19 0.14
C GLU A 386 9.53 23.20 -0.53
N ASN A 387 10.45 22.62 0.23
CA ASN A 387 11.45 21.67 -0.28
C ASN A 387 10.82 20.35 -0.76
N ALA A 388 9.63 19.99 -0.29
CA ALA A 388 8.93 18.75 -0.65
C ALA A 388 8.25 18.80 -2.03
N LYS A 389 8.01 20.02 -2.58
CA LYS A 389 7.50 20.20 -3.94
C LYS A 389 8.48 19.61 -4.94
N PHE A 390 7.98 18.85 -5.92
CA PHE A 390 8.82 18.13 -6.89
C PHE A 390 9.89 19.03 -7.56
N ALA A 391 9.53 20.27 -7.92
CA ALA A 391 10.47 21.22 -8.55
C ALA A 391 11.67 21.60 -7.66
N ASN A 392 11.58 21.41 -6.34
CA ASN A 392 12.61 21.75 -5.36
C ASN A 392 13.35 20.51 -4.82
N THR A 393 12.94 19.30 -5.23
CA THR A 393 13.64 18.07 -4.85
C THR A 393 14.80 17.77 -5.79
N THR A 394 15.71 16.91 -5.35
CA THR A 394 16.78 16.37 -6.20
C THR A 394 16.43 14.96 -6.65
N VAL A 395 16.30 14.75 -7.96
CA VAL A 395 16.11 13.41 -8.53
C VAL A 395 17.42 12.62 -8.47
N ASN A 396 17.39 11.47 -7.80
CA ASN A 396 18.51 10.53 -7.76
C ASN A 396 18.55 9.73 -9.07
N ARG A 397 19.17 10.30 -10.12
CA ARG A 397 19.23 9.69 -11.46
C ARG A 397 19.84 8.29 -11.47
N GLY A 398 20.85 8.03 -10.62
CA GLY A 398 21.47 6.71 -10.44
C GLY A 398 20.47 5.67 -9.95
N TYR A 399 19.66 6.03 -8.94
CA TYR A 399 18.58 5.20 -8.44
C TYR A 399 17.56 4.89 -9.53
N VAL A 400 17.08 5.89 -10.29
CA VAL A 400 16.10 5.65 -11.38
C VAL A 400 16.69 4.75 -12.47
N ALA A 401 17.92 4.99 -12.89
CA ALA A 401 18.62 4.15 -13.86
C ALA A 401 18.82 2.72 -13.33
N SER A 402 19.04 2.56 -12.02
CA SER A 402 19.12 1.26 -11.35
C SER A 402 17.82 0.47 -11.38
N LEU A 403 16.70 1.11 -11.72
CA LEU A 403 15.41 0.46 -11.96
C LEU A 403 15.16 0.15 -13.45
N GLY A 404 16.15 0.38 -14.33
CA GLY A 404 16.03 0.11 -15.76
C GLY A 404 15.08 1.07 -16.46
N LEU A 405 14.91 2.25 -15.85
CA LEU A 405 14.02 3.31 -16.27
C LEU A 405 14.84 4.48 -16.83
N LYS A 406 14.15 5.38 -17.53
CA LYS A 406 14.74 6.63 -18.01
C LYS A 406 14.84 7.61 -16.85
N ALA A 407 15.95 8.32 -16.74
CA ALA A 407 16.08 9.45 -15.83
C ALA A 407 15.92 10.74 -16.66
N PRO A 408 14.69 11.24 -16.88
CA PRO A 408 14.42 12.40 -17.72
C PRO A 408 15.12 13.68 -17.25
#